data_AF-A0A4U0GFK6-F1
#
_entry.id   AF-A0A4U0GFK6-F1
#
_cell.length_a   1.000
_cell.length_b   1.000
_cell.length_c   1.000
_cell.angle_alpha   90.00
_cell.angle_beta   90.00
_cell.angle_gamma   90.00
#
_symmetry.space_group_name_H-M   'P 1'
#
loop_
_entity.id
_entity.type
_entity.pdbx_description
1 polymer ?
#
loop_
_entity_poly.entity_id
_entity_poly.type
_entity_poly.pdbx_seq_one_letter_code
_entity_poly.pdbx_strand_id
1 'polypeptide(L)'
;MSTNKDASLARIGTARGFLSTVAMLGAIYALLTALLIWTDLGVAFTQYVLGSTRVPSFYWVPTLASELMQRGGHLRTGVAVGVALINAIGITALSGIVVFVARSGFDELREWGSKLHTRAPATSDLKAKPQVLQTPSCSLAIYDYSGNALLHPAPEAHLWLQRIPMTPAFAITSAVDQLRLALLETLEAHKDWTSGPEGHHANVGLRDHSLKVAAEMIERVPDDPLAPVIGLAHDLGKVIAYRRGKTPAGEPIWEKSSKTHDFLSAHMVRVLPEFQAMEDTEKRILMAVLTYSHGRDDLPIGAILRPDNPEGDARIRNLTRNIRAADGIATRSDQATAADAVHNEQVMEELRRVLPNAVLALNINKANDALARADGFTAMARNYVAVLETHLRDKLAPLLSETLQNELAIRTQPPGRGTHPSLVPILAAFRDMGWLLESYREMNPDPPLFRVQSGSIQVGPVILLSRAALFAEHPDAVLAWGDADYALRVRPL
;
A
#
# COMPACT_ATOMS: atom_id res chain seq x y z
N MET A 1 15.24 6.78 68.51
CA MET A 1 15.92 7.01 67.21
C MET A 1 14.99 6.60 66.07
N SER A 2 14.09 7.48 65.61
CA SER A 2 13.23 7.21 64.44
C SER A 2 12.58 8.48 63.85
N THR A 3 13.24 9.63 63.93
CA THR A 3 12.66 10.92 63.48
C THR A 3 13.52 11.68 62.47
N ASN A 4 14.66 11.11 62.04
CA ASN A 4 15.62 11.84 61.19
C ASN A 4 15.65 11.43 59.71
N LYS A 5 14.95 10.36 59.29
CA LYS A 5 14.92 9.93 57.87
C LYS A 5 13.88 10.66 57.05
N ASP A 6 12.71 10.97 57.60
CA ASP A 6 11.61 11.60 56.86
C ASP A 6 11.88 13.07 56.53
N ALA A 7 12.65 13.77 57.37
CA ALA A 7 13.09 15.14 57.10
C ALA A 7 14.09 15.25 55.93
N SER A 8 14.83 14.19 55.61
CA SER A 8 15.82 14.18 54.53
C SER A 8 15.17 13.98 53.15
N LEU A 9 14.11 13.16 53.06
CA LEU A 9 13.38 12.90 51.82
C LEU A 9 12.49 14.10 51.42
N ALA A 10 11.92 14.81 52.39
CA ALA A 10 11.19 16.06 52.15
C ALA A 10 12.08 17.20 51.62
N ARG A 11 13.36 17.25 52.01
CA ARG A 11 14.35 18.22 51.50
C ARG A 11 14.81 17.92 50.07
N ILE A 12 14.84 16.66 49.66
CA ILE A 12 15.24 16.26 48.29
C ILE A 12 14.11 16.52 47.28
N GLY A 13 12.84 16.35 47.68
CA GLY A 13 11.68 16.68 46.84
C GLY A 13 11.55 18.19 46.56
N THR A 14 11.82 19.02 47.57
CA THR A 14 11.76 20.49 47.46
C THR A 14 12.92 21.07 46.66
N ALA A 15 14.12 20.50 46.75
CA ALA A 15 15.26 20.90 45.90
C ALA A 15 15.02 20.59 44.41
N ARG A 16 14.41 19.44 44.08
CA ARG A 16 14.06 19.08 42.70
C ARG A 16 12.98 19.99 42.10
N GLY A 17 11.98 20.38 42.89
CA GLY A 17 10.96 21.35 42.47
C GLY A 17 11.51 22.77 42.30
N PHE A 18 12.50 23.15 43.10
CA PHE A 18 13.18 24.44 42.95
C PHE A 18 14.04 24.48 41.68
N LEU A 19 14.83 23.44 41.40
CA LEU A 19 15.64 23.35 40.18
C LEU A 19 14.80 23.32 38.90
N SER A 20 13.65 22.64 38.89
CA SER A 20 12.75 22.63 37.73
C SER A 20 12.11 24.00 37.49
N THR A 21 11.78 24.73 38.57
CA THR A 21 11.23 26.08 38.48
C THR A 21 12.28 27.09 37.98
N VAL A 22 13.53 26.99 38.45
CA VAL A 22 14.63 27.83 37.97
C VAL A 22 14.95 27.55 36.50
N ALA A 23 14.95 26.27 36.09
CA ALA A 23 15.14 25.90 34.68
C ALA A 23 14.00 26.40 33.78
N MET A 24 12.75 26.32 34.24
CA MET A 24 11.59 26.84 33.53
C MET A 24 11.64 28.37 33.39
N LEU A 25 12.00 29.09 34.46
CA LEU A 25 12.17 30.54 34.42
C LEU A 25 13.34 30.96 33.51
N GLY A 26 14.44 30.19 33.50
CA GLY A 26 15.56 30.40 32.56
C GLY A 26 15.15 30.19 31.11
N ALA A 27 14.34 29.17 30.82
CA ALA A 27 13.79 28.91 29.48
C ALA A 27 12.82 30.03 29.05
N ILE A 28 11.94 30.49 29.95
CA ILE A 28 11.02 31.60 29.70
C ILE A 28 11.80 32.90 29.45
N TYR A 29 12.84 33.17 30.23
CA TYR A 29 13.71 34.34 30.03
C TYR A 29 14.43 34.27 28.69
N ALA A 30 15.03 33.13 28.34
CA ALA A 30 15.67 32.94 27.03
C ALA A 30 14.68 33.10 25.86
N LEU A 31 13.45 32.62 26.02
CA LEU A 31 12.39 32.78 25.02
C LEU A 31 11.96 34.24 24.88
N LEU A 32 11.82 34.97 26.00
CA LEU A 32 11.51 36.40 26.02
C LEU A 32 12.65 37.24 25.43
N THR A 33 13.90 36.92 25.74
CA THR A 33 15.07 37.59 25.15
C THR A 33 15.16 37.32 23.65
N ALA A 34 14.91 36.07 23.20
CA ALA A 34 14.84 35.74 21.79
C ALA A 34 13.68 36.46 21.09
N LEU A 35 12.52 36.56 21.74
CA LEU A 35 11.37 37.31 21.24
C LEU A 35 11.69 38.81 21.12
N LEU A 36 12.37 39.40 22.12
CA LEU A 36 12.78 40.81 22.13
C LEU A 36 13.81 41.12 21.04
N ILE A 37 14.84 40.28 20.92
CA ILE A 37 15.84 40.37 19.84
C ILE A 37 15.16 40.21 18.48
N TRP A 38 14.21 39.27 18.35
CA TRP A 38 13.45 39.08 17.11
C TRP A 38 12.57 40.29 16.82
N THR A 39 11.88 40.88 17.80
CA THR A 39 11.08 42.09 17.59
C THR A 39 11.94 43.29 17.21
N ASP A 40 13.14 43.46 17.76
CA ASP A 40 14.07 44.50 17.33
C ASP A 40 14.58 44.26 15.90
N LEU A 41 14.90 43.00 15.57
CA LEU A 41 15.20 42.60 14.18
C LEU A 41 14.00 42.77 13.25
N GLY A 42 12.79 42.55 13.74
CA GLY A 42 11.52 42.68 13.03
C GLY A 42 11.18 44.15 12.78
N VAL A 43 11.45 45.05 13.73
CA VAL A 43 11.32 46.49 13.57
C VAL A 43 12.37 47.01 12.59
N ALA A 44 13.62 46.55 12.70
CA ALA A 44 14.69 46.87 11.74
C ALA A 44 14.38 46.34 10.33
N PHE A 45 13.83 45.12 10.22
CA PHE A 45 13.39 44.50 8.98
C PHE A 45 12.16 45.20 8.40
N THR A 46 11.22 45.67 9.23
CA THR A 46 10.05 46.42 8.77
C THR A 46 10.44 47.81 8.27
N GLN A 47 11.46 48.45 8.88
CA GLN A 47 12.05 49.69 8.35
C GLN A 47 12.79 49.43 7.02
N TYR A 48 13.47 48.29 6.88
CA TYR A 48 14.15 47.89 5.64
C TYR A 48 13.17 47.51 4.51
N VAL A 49 12.09 46.80 4.81
CA VAL A 49 11.07 46.33 3.86
C VAL A 49 10.10 47.46 3.47
N LEU A 50 9.74 48.37 4.38
CA LEU A 50 8.96 49.55 4.01
C LEU A 50 9.78 50.59 3.22
N GLY A 51 11.12 50.48 3.23
CA GLY A 51 12.04 51.27 2.41
C GLY A 51 12.49 50.60 1.10
N SER A 52 12.18 49.31 0.88
CA SER A 52 12.62 48.57 -0.31
C SER A 52 11.47 47.82 -0.97
N THR A 53 11.38 47.89 -2.30
CA THR A 53 10.29 47.37 -3.14
C THR A 53 10.24 45.84 -3.28
N ARG A 54 10.83 45.07 -2.35
CA ARG A 54 10.88 43.61 -2.41
C ARG A 54 10.51 42.99 -1.06
N VAL A 55 9.20 42.77 -0.87
CA VAL A 55 8.69 41.92 0.21
C VAL A 55 8.88 40.45 -0.21
N PRO A 56 9.46 39.57 0.63
CA PRO A 56 9.54 38.14 0.34
C PRO A 56 8.14 37.51 0.19
N SER A 57 7.97 36.57 -0.73
CA SER A 57 6.67 35.99 -1.14
C SER A 57 5.89 35.24 -0.05
N PHE A 58 6.49 35.01 1.11
CA PHE A 58 5.91 34.30 2.26
C PHE A 58 5.44 35.23 3.38
N TYR A 59 5.60 36.54 3.23
CA TYR A 59 5.09 37.52 4.21
C TYR A 59 3.71 38.01 3.78
N TRP A 60 2.67 37.59 4.50
CA TRP A 60 1.30 37.93 4.16
C TRP A 60 0.84 39.18 4.90
N VAL A 61 0.37 40.18 4.13
CA VAL A 61 -0.26 41.39 4.66
C VAL A 61 -1.68 41.47 4.09
N PRO A 62 -2.73 41.28 4.90
CA PRO A 62 -4.10 41.45 4.43
C PRO A 62 -4.35 42.89 3.95
N THR A 63 -5.14 43.05 2.90
CA THR A 63 -5.43 44.35 2.26
C THR A 63 -5.93 45.40 3.26
N LEU A 64 -6.82 44.99 4.17
CA LEU A 64 -7.34 45.84 5.24
C LEU A 64 -6.25 46.32 6.21
N ALA A 65 -5.27 45.46 6.52
CA ALA A 65 -4.15 45.83 7.39
C ALA A 65 -3.21 46.82 6.69
N SER A 66 -3.00 46.66 5.37
CA SER A 66 -2.23 47.62 4.56
C SER A 66 -2.88 49.01 4.57
N GLU A 67 -4.20 49.09 4.36
CA GLU A 67 -4.95 50.36 4.40
C GLU A 67 -4.89 51.03 5.77
N LEU A 68 -4.98 50.25 6.85
CA LEU A 68 -4.89 50.76 8.22
C LEU A 68 -3.47 51.23 8.58
N MET A 69 -2.43 50.57 8.05
CA MET A 69 -1.04 50.99 8.22
C MET A 69 -0.74 52.32 7.51
N GLN A 70 -1.46 52.68 6.45
CA GLN A 70 -1.29 53.94 5.73
C GLN A 70 -1.88 55.16 6.46
N ARG A 71 -2.81 54.95 7.41
CA ARG A 71 -3.49 56.04 8.15
C ARG A 71 -2.63 56.74 9.21
N GLY A 72 -1.39 56.27 9.44
CA GLY A 72 -0.42 56.90 10.34
C GLY A 72 -0.73 56.77 11.85
N GLY A 73 0.15 57.33 12.69
CA GLY A 73 -0.03 57.37 14.15
C GLY A 73 0.08 56.01 14.85
N HIS A 74 -0.37 55.95 16.11
CA HIS A 74 -0.31 54.73 16.95
C HIS A 74 -1.07 53.54 16.36
N LEU A 75 -2.09 53.80 15.53
CA LEU A 75 -2.85 52.77 14.84
C LEU A 75 -1.98 52.00 13.84
N ARG A 76 -1.12 52.70 13.08
CA ARG A 76 -0.15 52.06 12.17
C ARG A 76 0.75 51.09 12.91
N THR A 77 1.31 51.52 14.04
CA THR A 77 2.23 50.70 14.85
C THR A 77 1.51 49.47 15.39
N GLY A 78 0.30 49.63 15.92
CA GLY A 78 -0.50 48.51 16.44
C GLY A 78 -0.83 47.46 15.38
N VAL A 79 -1.26 47.89 14.18
CA VAL A 79 -1.58 46.97 13.08
C VAL A 79 -0.33 46.29 12.54
N ALA A 80 0.80 47.01 12.43
CA ALA A 80 2.09 46.42 12.01
C ALA A 80 2.57 45.34 12.97
N VAL A 81 2.51 45.59 14.28
CA VAL A 81 2.88 44.60 15.30
C VAL A 81 1.96 43.37 15.25
N GLY A 82 0.65 43.56 15.07
CA GLY A 82 -0.30 42.46 14.95
C GLY A 82 -0.02 41.54 13.74
N VAL A 83 0.25 42.13 12.57
CA VAL A 83 0.59 41.36 11.35
C VAL A 83 1.91 40.61 11.51
N ALA A 84 2.92 41.22 12.15
CA ALA A 84 4.18 40.56 12.44
C ALA A 84 4.00 39.34 13.38
N LEU A 85 3.16 39.48 14.41
CA LEU A 85 2.86 38.40 15.35
C LEU A 85 2.20 37.19 14.67
N ILE A 86 1.21 37.45 13.80
CA ILE A 86 0.50 36.41 13.05
C ILE A 86 1.45 35.67 12.11
N ASN A 87 2.30 36.39 11.36
CA ASN A 87 3.29 35.77 10.49
C ASN A 87 4.32 34.96 11.29
N ALA A 88 4.76 35.45 12.46
CA ALA A 88 5.69 34.73 13.34
C ALA A 88 5.09 33.41 13.86
N ILE A 89 3.82 33.41 14.27
CA ILE A 89 3.09 32.20 14.67
C ILE A 89 2.99 31.22 13.50
N GLY A 90 2.62 31.71 12.31
CA GLY A 90 2.50 30.90 11.09
C GLY A 90 3.83 30.23 10.69
N ILE A 91 4.93 30.99 10.69
CA ILE A 91 6.27 30.47 10.37
C ILE A 91 6.75 29.46 11.41
N THR A 92 6.46 29.70 12.70
CA THR A 92 6.83 28.76 13.77
C THR A 92 6.06 27.45 13.64
N ALA A 93 4.77 27.50 13.32
CA ALA A 93 3.97 26.31 13.06
C ALA A 93 4.48 25.51 11.84
N LEU A 94 4.76 26.20 10.72
CA LEU A 94 5.34 25.60 9.52
C LEU A 94 6.70 24.96 9.79
N SER A 95 7.57 25.64 10.53
CA SER A 95 8.88 25.12 10.92
C SER A 95 8.75 23.89 11.83
N GLY A 96 7.78 23.90 12.75
CA GLY A 96 7.45 22.74 13.59
C GLY A 96 6.97 21.53 12.78
N ILE A 97 6.16 21.76 11.75
CA ILE A 97 5.71 20.70 10.81
C ILE A 97 6.91 20.14 10.03
N VAL A 98 7.78 20.99 9.50
CA VAL A 98 8.98 20.55 8.77
C VAL A 98 9.91 19.74 9.67
N VAL A 99 10.15 20.19 10.91
CA VAL A 99 10.96 19.44 11.89
C VAL A 99 10.30 18.12 12.27
N PHE A 100 8.97 18.10 12.43
CA PHE A 100 8.23 16.87 12.72
C PHE A 100 8.32 15.87 11.55
N VAL A 101 8.10 16.32 10.31
CA VAL A 101 8.22 15.47 9.11
C VAL A 101 9.65 14.99 8.92
N ALA A 102 10.65 15.85 9.09
CA ALA A 102 12.06 15.48 9.01
C ALA A 102 12.44 14.46 10.09
N ARG A 103 11.93 14.61 11.31
CA ARG A 103 12.18 13.68 12.41
C ARG A 103 11.51 12.33 12.18
N SER A 104 10.26 12.31 11.74
CA SER A 104 9.55 11.08 11.38
C SER A 104 10.23 10.33 10.23
N GLY A 105 10.67 11.06 9.18
CA GLY A 105 11.42 10.47 8.08
C GLY A 105 12.83 10.00 8.49
N PHE A 106 13.48 10.67 9.45
CA PHE A 106 14.78 10.24 9.96
C PHE A 106 14.68 9.03 10.89
N ASP A 107 13.61 8.92 11.67
CA ASP A 107 13.32 7.74 12.48
C ASP A 107 12.98 6.52 11.60
N GLU A 108 12.24 6.72 10.48
CA GLU A 108 12.02 5.70 9.45
C GLU A 108 13.32 5.27 8.74
N LEU A 109 14.19 6.22 8.37
CA LEU A 109 15.49 5.93 7.75
C LEU A 109 16.44 5.21 8.72
N ARG A 110 16.39 5.53 10.01
CA ARG A 110 17.16 4.85 11.06
C ARG A 110 16.65 3.43 11.31
N GLU A 111 15.35 3.20 11.24
CA GLU A 111 14.74 1.86 11.30
C GLU A 111 15.06 1.03 10.04
N TRP A 112 15.13 1.68 8.87
CA TRP A 112 15.54 1.03 7.63
C TRP A 112 17.03 0.65 7.63
N GLY A 113 17.89 1.55 8.13
CA GLY A 113 19.32 1.31 8.27
C GLY A 113 19.67 0.19 9.27
N SER A 114 18.86 -0.03 10.32
CA SER A 114 19.06 -1.16 11.24
C SER A 114 18.57 -2.50 10.69
N LYS A 115 17.65 -2.49 9.71
CA LYS A 115 17.12 -3.69 9.03
C LYS A 115 17.97 -4.17 7.85
N LEU A 116 18.89 -3.35 7.35
CA LEU A 116 19.80 -3.68 6.23
C LEU A 116 20.90 -4.72 6.56
N HIS A 117 20.92 -5.30 7.76
CA HIS A 117 21.87 -6.36 8.15
C HIS A 117 21.23 -7.71 8.54
N THR A 118 19.93 -7.90 8.33
CA THR A 118 19.31 -9.22 8.45
C THR A 118 19.10 -9.85 7.08
N ARG A 119 20.09 -10.68 6.74
CA ARG A 119 20.10 -11.82 5.82
C ARG A 119 18.68 -12.30 5.44
N ALA A 120 18.42 -12.45 4.14
CA ALA A 120 17.24 -13.12 3.61
C ALA A 120 17.00 -14.46 4.35
N PRO A 121 15.76 -14.74 4.82
CA PRO A 121 15.46 -16.06 5.36
C PRO A 121 15.54 -17.08 4.22
N ALA A 122 16.24 -18.18 4.49
CA ALA A 122 16.41 -19.26 3.53
C ALA A 122 15.05 -19.82 3.10
N THR A 123 14.71 -19.64 1.83
CA THR A 123 13.55 -20.25 1.15
C THR A 123 13.82 -21.69 0.71
N SER A 124 14.89 -22.34 1.20
CA SER A 124 15.44 -23.57 0.61
C SER A 124 14.92 -24.90 1.16
N ASP A 125 14.04 -24.93 2.17
CA ASP A 125 13.88 -26.15 2.98
C ASP A 125 12.55 -26.89 2.76
N LEU A 126 12.15 -27.08 1.49
CA LEU A 126 11.02 -27.95 1.15
C LEU A 126 11.38 -28.90 0.01
N LYS A 127 11.70 -30.16 0.37
CA LYS A 127 11.66 -31.29 -0.56
C LYS A 127 10.48 -32.18 -0.16
N ALA A 128 9.36 -32.04 -0.84
CA ALA A 128 8.21 -32.94 -0.70
C ALA A 128 8.01 -33.72 -2.00
N LYS A 129 7.89 -35.05 -1.88
CA LYS A 129 7.25 -35.89 -2.91
C LYS A 129 5.75 -35.96 -2.57
N PRO A 130 4.84 -35.61 -3.48
CA PRO A 130 3.42 -35.67 -3.20
C PRO A 130 2.97 -37.13 -3.03
N GLN A 131 2.39 -37.44 -1.87
CA GLN A 131 1.48 -38.57 -1.70
C GLN A 131 0.11 -38.01 -1.36
N VAL A 132 -0.85 -38.24 -2.26
CA VAL A 132 -2.25 -37.89 -2.03
C VAL A 132 -2.83 -38.91 -1.05
N LEU A 133 -2.98 -38.53 0.20
CA LEU A 133 -3.77 -39.27 1.19
C LEU A 133 -5.15 -38.63 1.29
N GLN A 134 -6.20 -39.43 1.09
CA GLN A 134 -7.59 -39.02 1.31
C GLN A 134 -7.81 -38.75 2.81
N THR A 135 -7.85 -37.47 3.20
CA THR A 135 -8.26 -37.05 4.55
C THR A 135 -9.79 -36.93 4.65
N PRO A 136 -10.39 -37.07 5.86
CA PRO A 136 -11.83 -37.01 6.04
C PRO A 136 -12.41 -35.63 5.68
N SER A 137 -13.47 -35.68 4.88
CA SER A 137 -14.25 -34.57 4.34
C SER A 137 -14.97 -33.77 5.42
N CYS A 138 -14.96 -32.43 5.33
CA CYS A 138 -15.88 -31.61 6.12
C CYS A 138 -16.77 -30.77 5.18
N SER A 139 -18.08 -30.99 5.23
CA SER A 139 -19.07 -30.18 4.52
C SER A 139 -19.46 -28.95 5.37
N LEU A 140 -19.17 -27.75 4.87
CA LEU A 140 -19.43 -26.50 5.57
C LEU A 140 -20.70 -25.83 5.05
N ALA A 141 -21.77 -25.81 5.86
CA ALA A 141 -22.90 -24.91 5.65
C ALA A 141 -22.61 -23.57 6.34
N ILE A 142 -22.57 -22.48 5.56
CA ILE A 142 -22.20 -21.14 6.05
C ILE A 142 -23.47 -20.32 6.22
N TYR A 143 -23.70 -19.86 7.45
CA TYR A 143 -24.84 -19.01 7.82
C TYR A 143 -24.33 -17.64 8.30
N ASP A 144 -25.08 -16.57 8.04
CA ASP A 144 -24.83 -15.26 8.63
C ASP A 144 -25.19 -15.24 10.13
N TYR A 145 -24.93 -14.11 10.80
CA TYR A 145 -25.28 -13.91 12.22
C TYR A 145 -26.78 -13.95 12.52
N SER A 146 -27.63 -13.85 11.50
CA SER A 146 -29.09 -13.95 11.59
C SER A 146 -29.60 -15.36 11.29
N GLY A 147 -28.71 -16.32 11.02
CA GLY A 147 -29.06 -17.71 10.71
C GLY A 147 -29.48 -17.94 9.26
N ASN A 148 -29.32 -16.97 8.36
CA ASN A 148 -29.58 -17.15 6.93
C ASN A 148 -28.37 -17.79 6.25
N ALA A 149 -28.59 -18.75 5.35
CA ALA A 149 -27.48 -19.32 4.57
C ALA A 149 -26.85 -18.24 3.68
N LEU A 150 -25.55 -17.98 3.86
CA LEU A 150 -24.79 -17.00 3.08
C LEU A 150 -24.52 -17.47 1.65
N LEU A 151 -24.65 -18.77 1.41
CA LEU A 151 -24.57 -19.42 0.12
C LEU A 151 -25.79 -20.33 -0.02
N HIS A 152 -26.60 -20.13 -1.06
CA HIS A 152 -27.36 -21.26 -1.59
C HIS A 152 -26.32 -22.34 -1.92
N PRO A 153 -26.48 -23.58 -1.44
CA PRO A 153 -25.58 -24.65 -1.84
C PRO A 153 -25.79 -24.82 -3.34
N ALA A 154 -24.93 -24.21 -4.14
CA ALA A 154 -24.72 -24.69 -5.48
C ALA A 154 -24.38 -26.18 -5.36
N PRO A 155 -24.76 -27.03 -6.33
CA PRO A 155 -24.34 -28.44 -6.33
C PRO A 155 -22.80 -28.62 -6.22
N GLU A 156 -22.06 -27.55 -6.48
CA GLU A 156 -20.60 -27.43 -6.40
C GLU A 156 -20.08 -26.87 -5.04
N ALA A 157 -20.97 -26.50 -4.10
CA ALA A 157 -20.64 -25.93 -2.79
C ALA A 157 -20.24 -26.99 -1.74
N HIS A 158 -19.91 -28.21 -2.18
CA HIS A 158 -19.06 -29.10 -1.40
C HIS A 158 -17.63 -28.60 -1.55
N LEU A 159 -17.27 -27.54 -0.84
CA LEU A 159 -15.89 -27.05 -0.83
C LEU A 159 -15.11 -27.92 0.16
N TRP A 160 -14.52 -28.97 -0.39
CA TRP A 160 -13.59 -29.84 0.33
C TRP A 160 -12.36 -29.01 0.63
N LEU A 161 -12.13 -28.70 1.90
CA LEU A 161 -10.84 -28.19 2.36
C LEU A 161 -9.79 -29.29 2.14
N GLN A 162 -9.22 -29.30 0.94
CA GLN A 162 -8.15 -30.23 0.61
C GLN A 162 -6.92 -29.91 1.45
N ARG A 163 -6.21 -30.95 1.85
CA ARG A 163 -4.93 -30.87 2.55
C ARG A 163 -3.93 -31.74 1.81
N ILE A 164 -2.72 -31.23 1.62
CA ILE A 164 -1.58 -32.03 1.18
C ILE A 164 -0.76 -32.31 2.44
N PRO A 165 -0.60 -33.59 2.87
CA PRO A 165 0.16 -33.90 4.08
C PRO A 165 1.57 -33.34 4.03
N MET A 166 2.02 -32.74 5.14
CA MET A 166 3.35 -32.14 5.24
C MET A 166 4.08 -32.62 6.50
N THR A 167 5.41 -32.68 6.43
CA THR A 167 6.25 -32.83 7.64
C THR A 167 6.65 -31.44 8.12
N PRO A 168 6.23 -31.00 9.32
CA PRO A 168 6.60 -29.68 9.81
C PRO A 168 8.08 -29.64 10.22
N ALA A 169 8.70 -28.47 10.01
CA ALA A 169 10.03 -28.16 10.54
C ALA A 169 10.01 -27.72 12.02
N PHE A 170 8.83 -27.70 12.64
CA PHE A 170 8.62 -27.30 14.03
C PHE A 170 8.07 -28.48 14.85
N ALA A 171 8.34 -28.48 16.16
CA ALA A 171 7.77 -29.46 17.06
C ALA A 171 6.27 -29.23 17.24
N ILE A 172 5.47 -30.29 17.12
CA ILE A 172 4.04 -30.25 17.45
C ILE A 172 3.89 -30.55 18.93
N THR A 173 3.62 -29.52 19.73
CA THR A 173 3.50 -29.65 21.20
C THR A 173 2.11 -29.28 21.72
N SER A 174 1.29 -28.63 20.91
CA SER A 174 -0.02 -28.12 21.28
C SER A 174 -1.06 -28.28 20.17
N ALA A 175 -2.34 -28.11 20.51
CA ALA A 175 -3.42 -28.04 19.51
C ALA A 175 -3.25 -26.84 18.54
N VAL A 176 -2.61 -25.76 18.98
CA VAL A 176 -2.27 -24.61 18.13
C VAL A 176 -1.23 -24.99 17.08
N ASP A 177 -0.21 -25.78 17.45
CA ASP A 177 0.79 -26.28 16.49
C ASP A 177 0.17 -27.24 15.47
N GLN A 178 -0.78 -28.08 15.91
CA GLN A 178 -1.54 -28.95 15.00
C GLN A 178 -2.37 -28.13 14.03
N LEU A 179 -3.04 -27.08 14.51
CA LEU A 179 -3.80 -26.16 13.65
C LEU A 179 -2.89 -25.44 12.66
N ARG A 180 -1.70 -25.00 13.09
CA ARG A 180 -0.69 -24.39 12.22
C ARG A 180 -0.30 -25.35 11.08
N LEU A 181 -0.03 -26.61 11.38
CA LEU A 181 0.27 -27.62 10.36
C LEU A 181 -0.91 -27.80 9.40
N ALA A 182 -2.12 -28.00 9.94
CA ALA A 182 -3.33 -28.15 9.13
C ALA A 182 -3.56 -26.99 8.15
N LEU A 183 -3.27 -25.76 8.57
CA LEU A 183 -3.35 -24.58 7.71
C LEU A 183 -2.27 -24.58 6.62
N LEU A 184 -1.03 -24.96 6.92
CA LEU A 184 0.02 -25.11 5.92
C LEU A 184 -0.34 -26.16 4.86
N GLU A 185 -0.83 -27.32 5.29
CA GLU A 185 -1.28 -28.40 4.40
C GLU A 185 -2.45 -27.95 3.52
N THR A 186 -3.35 -27.14 4.08
CA THR A 186 -4.48 -26.55 3.34
C THR A 186 -4.00 -25.54 2.32
N LEU A 187 -3.11 -24.61 2.70
CA LEU A 187 -2.56 -23.61 1.79
C LEU A 187 -1.74 -24.25 0.66
N GLU A 188 -0.97 -25.31 0.94
CA GLU A 188 -0.25 -26.07 -0.09
C GLU A 188 -1.21 -26.69 -1.11
N ALA A 189 -2.34 -27.26 -0.64
CA ALA A 189 -3.37 -27.82 -1.52
C ALA A 189 -4.03 -26.78 -2.44
N HIS A 190 -4.02 -25.50 -2.03
CA HIS A 190 -4.64 -24.39 -2.75
C HIS A 190 -3.61 -23.34 -3.19
N LYS A 191 -2.36 -23.74 -3.43
CA LYS A 191 -1.28 -22.79 -3.79
C LYS A 191 -1.53 -22.01 -5.08
N ASP A 192 -2.32 -22.59 -5.99
CA ASP A 192 -2.71 -21.98 -7.26
C ASP A 192 -3.94 -21.04 -7.14
N TRP A 193 -4.45 -20.81 -5.91
CA TRP A 193 -5.48 -19.80 -5.67
C TRP A 193 -4.87 -18.41 -5.61
N THR A 194 -5.58 -17.42 -6.14
CA THR A 194 -5.11 -16.03 -6.05
C THR A 194 -5.23 -15.50 -4.61
N SER A 195 -4.23 -14.76 -4.16
CA SER A 195 -4.33 -13.92 -2.95
C SER A 195 -5.22 -12.70 -3.19
N GLY A 196 -5.60 -12.34 -4.42
CA GLY A 196 -6.61 -11.31 -4.66
C GLY A 196 -7.03 -11.22 -6.13
N PRO A 197 -8.35 -11.24 -6.44
CA PRO A 197 -8.86 -11.09 -7.81
C PRO A 197 -8.69 -9.66 -8.31
N GLU A 198 -8.57 -8.69 -7.39
CA GLU A 198 -8.45 -7.26 -7.66
C GLU A 198 -6.99 -6.78 -7.72
N GLY A 199 -6.02 -7.70 -7.84
CA GLY A 199 -4.62 -7.34 -8.15
C GLY A 199 -3.88 -6.47 -7.12
N HIS A 200 -4.40 -6.30 -5.90
CA HIS A 200 -3.62 -5.66 -4.84
C HIS A 200 -2.39 -6.48 -4.43
N HIS A 201 -2.44 -7.80 -4.63
CA HIS A 201 -1.33 -8.72 -4.43
C HIS A 201 -0.76 -9.08 -5.81
N ALA A 202 0.54 -8.90 -5.99
CA ALA A 202 1.28 -9.05 -7.23
C ALA A 202 1.23 -10.49 -7.80
N ASN A 203 0.11 -11.00 -8.31
CA ASN A 203 -0.07 -12.42 -8.72
C ASN A 203 0.55 -13.46 -7.76
N VAL A 204 0.72 -13.12 -6.48
CA VAL A 204 1.30 -14.00 -5.47
C VAL A 204 0.23 -15.01 -5.11
N GLY A 205 0.56 -16.30 -5.16
CA GLY A 205 -0.36 -17.36 -4.74
C GLY A 205 -0.79 -17.13 -3.28
N LEU A 206 -2.04 -17.46 -2.96
CA LEU A 206 -2.62 -17.30 -1.62
C LEU A 206 -1.67 -17.85 -0.54
N ARG A 207 -1.07 -19.02 -0.80
CA ARG A 207 -0.07 -19.65 0.05
C ARG A 207 1.12 -18.74 0.36
N ASP A 208 1.78 -18.21 -0.66
CA ASP A 208 3.02 -17.47 -0.50
C ASP A 208 2.78 -16.14 0.21
N HIS A 209 1.66 -15.50 -0.09
CA HIS A 209 1.20 -14.31 0.63
C HIS A 209 0.95 -14.64 2.11
N SER A 210 0.15 -15.67 2.41
CA SER A 210 -0.12 -16.12 3.78
C SER A 210 1.14 -16.49 4.56
N LEU A 211 2.16 -17.07 3.91
CA LEU A 211 3.45 -17.38 4.53
C LEU A 211 4.22 -16.11 4.90
N LYS A 212 4.27 -15.10 4.01
CA LYS A 212 4.90 -13.80 4.31
C LYS A 212 4.19 -13.11 5.48
N VAL A 213 2.86 -13.08 5.47
CA VAL A 213 2.07 -12.50 6.57
C VAL A 213 2.31 -13.24 7.88
N ALA A 214 2.41 -14.57 7.86
CA ALA A 214 2.74 -15.36 9.05
C ALA A 214 4.13 -15.05 9.59
N ALA A 215 5.14 -14.89 8.73
CA ALA A 215 6.48 -14.50 9.14
C ALA A 215 6.47 -13.11 9.82
N GLU A 216 5.83 -12.13 9.20
CA GLU A 216 5.67 -10.78 9.77
C GLU A 216 4.91 -10.77 11.10
N MET A 217 3.89 -11.62 11.24
CA MET A 217 3.16 -11.79 12.50
C MET A 217 4.05 -12.36 13.62
N ILE A 218 4.86 -13.37 13.32
CA ILE A 218 5.81 -13.96 14.27
C ILE A 218 6.84 -12.91 14.71
N GLU A 219 7.34 -12.09 13.79
CA GLU A 219 8.31 -11.04 14.15
C GLU A 219 7.69 -9.95 15.04
N ARG A 220 6.43 -9.59 14.78
CA ARG A 220 5.72 -8.52 15.51
C ARG A 220 5.22 -8.94 16.88
N VAL A 221 4.82 -10.21 17.02
CA VAL A 221 4.22 -10.75 18.24
C VAL A 221 4.84 -12.14 18.53
N PRO A 222 6.15 -12.21 18.79
CA PRO A 222 6.90 -13.48 18.85
C PRO A 222 6.46 -14.39 19.99
N ASP A 223 5.92 -13.82 21.07
CA ASP A 223 5.51 -14.55 22.27
C ASP A 223 4.07 -15.09 22.19
N ASP A 224 3.31 -14.74 21.14
CA ASP A 224 1.91 -15.16 21.02
C ASP A 224 1.78 -16.41 20.13
N PRO A 225 1.30 -17.55 20.68
CA PRO A 225 1.19 -18.79 19.92
C PRO A 225 0.21 -18.70 18.75
N LEU A 226 -0.75 -17.75 18.77
CA LEU A 226 -1.71 -17.56 17.68
C LEU A 226 -1.14 -16.77 16.51
N ALA A 227 -0.03 -16.04 16.68
CA ALA A 227 0.56 -15.21 15.63
C ALA A 227 0.77 -15.96 14.29
N PRO A 228 1.43 -17.13 14.24
CA PRO A 228 1.59 -17.88 12.99
C PRO A 228 0.25 -18.34 12.41
N VAL A 229 -0.67 -18.82 13.25
CA VAL A 229 -1.99 -19.34 12.82
C VAL A 229 -2.84 -18.22 12.21
N ILE A 230 -2.83 -17.04 12.82
CA ILE A 230 -3.54 -15.86 12.32
C ILE A 230 -3.00 -15.47 10.95
N GLY A 231 -1.68 -15.34 10.79
CA GLY A 231 -1.09 -14.96 9.50
C GLY A 231 -1.42 -15.97 8.39
N LEU A 232 -1.36 -17.27 8.68
CA LEU A 232 -1.71 -18.31 7.73
C LEU A 232 -3.20 -18.29 7.36
N ALA A 233 -4.08 -18.08 8.34
CA ALA A 233 -5.53 -18.24 8.15
C ALA A 233 -6.27 -16.99 7.72
N HIS A 234 -5.72 -15.77 7.90
CA HIS A 234 -6.48 -14.52 7.77
C HIS A 234 -7.26 -14.41 6.44
N ASP A 235 -6.67 -14.93 5.37
CA ASP A 235 -7.18 -14.85 4.01
C ASP A 235 -7.68 -16.19 3.45
N LEU A 236 -7.75 -17.24 4.28
CA LEU A 236 -8.14 -18.58 3.83
C LEU A 236 -9.54 -18.60 3.17
N GLY A 237 -10.45 -17.74 3.62
CA GLY A 237 -11.78 -17.54 3.06
C GLY A 237 -11.79 -17.13 1.58
N LYS A 238 -10.66 -16.67 1.03
CA LYS A 238 -10.49 -16.38 -0.40
C LYS A 238 -10.69 -17.62 -1.27
N VAL A 239 -10.44 -18.82 -0.73
CA VAL A 239 -10.71 -20.10 -1.41
C VAL A 239 -12.20 -20.29 -1.74
N ILE A 240 -13.08 -19.76 -0.89
CA ILE A 240 -14.53 -19.79 -1.10
C ILE A 240 -15.01 -18.53 -1.84
N ALA A 241 -14.47 -17.37 -1.44
CA ALA A 241 -14.91 -16.09 -1.94
C ALA A 241 -14.54 -15.86 -3.41
N TYR A 242 -13.48 -16.50 -3.92
CA TYR A 242 -12.97 -16.31 -5.28
C TYR A 242 -13.17 -17.56 -6.12
N ARG A 243 -13.58 -17.36 -7.38
CA ARG A 243 -13.84 -18.44 -8.33
C ARG A 243 -13.11 -18.19 -9.64
N ARG A 244 -12.73 -19.26 -10.33
CA ARG A 244 -12.19 -19.16 -11.69
C ARG A 244 -13.37 -18.95 -12.65
N GLY A 245 -13.43 -17.77 -13.25
CA GLY A 245 -14.35 -17.40 -14.30
C GLY A 245 -13.67 -17.38 -15.68
N LYS A 246 -14.42 -16.94 -16.68
CA LYS A 246 -13.90 -16.69 -18.03
C LYS A 246 -14.38 -15.34 -18.54
N THR A 247 -13.51 -14.58 -19.22
CA THR A 247 -13.93 -13.38 -19.95
C THR A 247 -14.90 -13.74 -21.09
N PRO A 248 -15.61 -12.77 -21.68
CA PRO A 248 -16.37 -13.00 -22.91
C PRO A 248 -15.53 -13.56 -24.07
N ALA A 249 -14.21 -13.32 -24.06
CA ALA A 249 -13.25 -13.86 -25.01
C ALA A 249 -12.74 -15.27 -24.65
N GLY A 250 -13.19 -15.84 -23.52
CA GLY A 250 -12.85 -17.20 -23.07
C GLY A 250 -11.61 -17.31 -22.19
N GLU A 251 -10.98 -16.19 -21.83
CA GLU A 251 -9.74 -16.18 -21.03
C GLU A 251 -10.02 -16.41 -19.54
N PRO A 252 -9.18 -17.17 -18.82
CA PRO A 252 -9.38 -17.42 -17.40
C PRO A 252 -9.19 -16.13 -16.58
N ILE A 253 -10.16 -15.86 -15.70
CA ILE A 253 -10.12 -14.75 -14.75
C ILE A 253 -10.49 -15.23 -13.35
N TRP A 254 -10.07 -14.50 -12.33
CA TRP A 254 -10.58 -14.68 -10.97
C TRP A 254 -11.74 -13.73 -10.72
N GLU A 255 -12.88 -14.26 -10.34
CA GLU A 255 -14.08 -13.51 -10.01
C GLU A 255 -14.32 -13.52 -8.50
N LYS A 256 -14.63 -12.34 -7.96
CA LYS A 256 -14.98 -12.16 -6.55
C LYS A 256 -16.47 -12.43 -6.35
N SER A 257 -16.79 -13.62 -5.86
CA SER A 257 -18.17 -14.04 -5.54
C SER A 257 -18.66 -13.55 -4.17
N SER A 258 -17.75 -13.21 -3.25
CA SER A 258 -18.08 -12.62 -1.95
C SER A 258 -17.05 -11.58 -1.50
N LYS A 259 -17.51 -10.59 -0.73
CA LYS A 259 -16.67 -9.60 -0.06
C LYS A 259 -16.29 -10.00 1.38
N THR A 260 -16.95 -11.00 1.95
CA THR A 260 -16.83 -11.39 3.37
C THR A 260 -15.80 -12.50 3.61
N HIS A 261 -14.66 -12.45 2.91
CA HIS A 261 -13.63 -13.48 3.01
C HIS A 261 -13.04 -13.63 4.43
N ASP A 262 -12.93 -12.56 5.21
CA ASP A 262 -12.46 -12.59 6.60
C ASP A 262 -13.36 -13.48 7.49
N PHE A 263 -14.67 -13.28 7.35
CA PHE A 263 -15.67 -14.07 8.05
C PHE A 263 -15.61 -15.53 7.59
N LEU A 264 -15.46 -15.76 6.29
CA LEU A 264 -15.28 -17.10 5.73
C LEU A 264 -14.01 -17.77 6.26
N SER A 265 -12.89 -17.05 6.38
CA SER A 265 -11.64 -17.54 6.98
C SER A 265 -11.88 -18.07 8.39
N ALA A 266 -12.54 -17.27 9.24
CA ALA A 266 -12.87 -17.66 10.61
C ALA A 266 -13.75 -18.92 10.63
N HIS A 267 -14.77 -18.99 9.77
CA HIS A 267 -15.66 -20.15 9.67
C HIS A 267 -14.95 -21.43 9.19
N MET A 268 -14.03 -21.30 8.22
CA MET A 268 -13.24 -22.42 7.72
C MET A 268 -12.31 -22.96 8.81
N VAL A 269 -11.64 -22.09 9.56
CA VAL A 269 -10.81 -22.50 10.71
C VAL A 269 -11.65 -23.19 11.78
N ARG A 270 -12.84 -22.66 12.09
CA ARG A 270 -13.71 -23.17 13.15
C ARG A 270 -14.08 -24.64 12.97
N VAL A 271 -14.19 -25.13 11.74
CA VAL A 271 -14.60 -26.53 11.49
C VAL A 271 -13.45 -27.52 11.47
N LEU A 272 -12.21 -27.06 11.63
CA LEU A 272 -11.06 -27.95 11.67
C LEU A 272 -11.00 -28.69 13.03
N PRO A 273 -10.73 -30.02 13.04
CA PRO A 273 -10.59 -30.78 14.29
C PRO A 273 -9.55 -30.19 15.25
N GLU A 274 -8.46 -29.66 14.70
CA GLU A 274 -7.37 -29.06 15.46
C GLU A 274 -7.83 -27.81 16.20
N PHE A 275 -8.70 -27.00 15.57
CA PHE A 275 -9.34 -25.87 16.24
C PHE A 275 -10.25 -26.33 17.38
N GLN A 276 -11.02 -27.41 17.17
CA GLN A 276 -11.91 -27.95 18.21
C GLN A 276 -11.15 -28.47 19.43
N ALA A 277 -9.90 -28.90 19.26
CA ALA A 277 -9.02 -29.34 20.34
C ALA A 277 -8.35 -28.19 21.13
N MET A 278 -8.44 -26.93 20.66
CA MET A 278 -7.87 -25.77 21.35
C MET A 278 -8.64 -25.40 22.62
N GLU A 279 -7.99 -24.66 23.51
CA GLU A 279 -8.66 -24.04 24.66
C GLU A 279 -9.71 -23.02 24.22
N ASP A 280 -10.82 -22.92 24.96
CA ASP A 280 -11.94 -22.06 24.62
C ASP A 280 -11.58 -20.57 24.53
N THR A 281 -10.63 -20.11 25.35
CA THR A 281 -10.12 -18.74 25.29
C THR A 281 -9.37 -18.49 23.98
N GLU A 282 -8.45 -19.39 23.59
CA GLU A 282 -7.72 -19.30 22.33
C GLU A 282 -8.66 -19.36 21.11
N LYS A 283 -9.67 -20.24 21.14
CA LYS A 283 -10.71 -20.33 20.11
C LYS A 283 -11.41 -18.98 19.90
N ARG A 284 -11.83 -18.33 20.99
CA ARG A 284 -12.54 -17.03 20.92
C ARG A 284 -11.64 -15.92 20.39
N ILE A 285 -10.40 -15.85 20.87
CA ILE A 285 -9.42 -14.85 20.42
C ILE A 285 -9.15 -15.02 18.92
N LEU A 286 -8.83 -16.24 18.47
CA LEU A 286 -8.55 -16.53 17.07
C LEU A 286 -9.74 -16.19 16.16
N MET A 287 -10.96 -16.61 16.54
CA MET A 287 -12.17 -16.30 15.78
C MET A 287 -12.41 -14.79 15.66
N ALA A 288 -12.20 -14.04 16.74
CA ALA A 288 -12.35 -12.60 16.74
C ALA A 288 -11.33 -11.92 15.81
N VAL A 289 -10.05 -12.28 15.94
CA VAL A 289 -8.99 -11.68 15.13
C VAL A 289 -9.21 -11.94 13.64
N LEU A 290 -9.56 -13.17 13.25
CA LEU A 290 -9.81 -13.52 11.85
C LEU A 290 -11.03 -12.76 11.29
N THR A 291 -12.12 -12.72 12.03
CA THR A 291 -13.38 -12.06 11.60
C THR A 291 -13.21 -10.56 11.37
N TYR A 292 -12.39 -9.90 12.19
CA TYR A 292 -12.21 -8.44 12.18
C TYR A 292 -10.85 -8.01 11.60
N SER A 293 -10.18 -8.90 10.87
CA SER A 293 -8.86 -8.64 10.30
C SER A 293 -8.87 -7.46 9.32
N HIS A 294 -9.82 -7.37 8.38
CA HIS A 294 -9.95 -6.24 7.43
C HIS A 294 -11.12 -5.28 7.71
N GLY A 295 -11.92 -5.52 8.76
CA GLY A 295 -13.06 -4.69 9.12
C GLY A 295 -12.67 -3.23 9.45
N ARG A 296 -13.35 -2.26 8.82
CA ARG A 296 -13.25 -0.82 9.20
C ARG A 296 -13.92 -0.50 10.53
N ASP A 297 -14.84 -1.36 10.95
CA ASP A 297 -15.60 -1.20 12.18
C ASP A 297 -14.77 -1.61 13.40
N ASP A 298 -14.95 -0.89 14.51
CA ASP A 298 -14.32 -1.22 15.78
C ASP A 298 -14.74 -2.62 16.24
N LEU A 299 -13.79 -3.38 16.79
CA LEU A 299 -14.06 -4.60 17.55
C LEU A 299 -15.22 -4.33 18.52
N PRO A 300 -16.31 -5.11 18.55
CA PRO A 300 -17.41 -4.86 19.47
C PRO A 300 -16.92 -5.01 20.92
N ILE A 301 -16.73 -3.87 21.58
CA ILE A 301 -16.12 -3.74 22.92
C ILE A 301 -16.98 -4.52 23.93
N GLY A 302 -16.36 -5.46 24.66
CA GLY A 302 -17.02 -6.23 25.72
C GLY A 302 -18.05 -7.29 25.27
N ALA A 303 -18.22 -7.50 23.96
CA ALA A 303 -19.16 -8.49 23.42
C ALA A 303 -18.52 -9.87 23.15
N ILE A 304 -17.21 -9.90 22.87
CA ILE A 304 -16.50 -11.11 22.43
C ILE A 304 -15.92 -11.87 23.61
N LEU A 305 -15.32 -11.16 24.56
CA LEU A 305 -14.91 -11.69 25.84
C LEU A 305 -15.73 -11.04 26.95
N ARG A 306 -15.97 -11.84 28.00
CA ARG A 306 -16.76 -11.40 29.15
C ARG A 306 -16.04 -10.21 29.83
N PRO A 307 -16.79 -9.30 30.49
CA PRO A 307 -16.22 -8.14 31.18
C PRO A 307 -15.16 -8.47 32.25
N ASP A 308 -15.10 -9.72 32.70
CA ASP A 308 -14.15 -10.25 33.68
C ASP A 308 -12.81 -10.72 33.06
N ASN A 309 -12.62 -10.64 31.74
CA ASN A 309 -11.37 -11.01 31.05
C ASN A 309 -10.76 -9.85 30.22
N PRO A 310 -10.25 -8.78 30.88
CA PRO A 310 -9.67 -7.62 30.20
C PRO A 310 -8.37 -7.94 29.44
N GLU A 311 -7.65 -8.99 29.84
CA GLU A 311 -6.39 -9.41 29.21
C GLU A 311 -6.61 -9.98 27.81
N GLY A 312 -7.65 -10.82 27.63
CA GLY A 312 -7.98 -11.35 26.31
C GLY A 312 -8.43 -10.26 25.33
N ASP A 313 -9.15 -9.24 25.81
CA ASP A 313 -9.58 -8.10 24.98
C ASP A 313 -8.38 -7.26 24.51
N ALA A 314 -7.40 -7.06 25.39
CA ALA A 314 -6.15 -6.40 25.03
C ALA A 314 -5.35 -7.23 24.01
N ARG A 315 -5.29 -8.55 24.19
CA ARG A 315 -4.62 -9.48 23.28
C ARG A 315 -5.27 -9.49 21.89
N ILE A 316 -6.60 -9.52 21.79
CA ILE A 316 -7.33 -9.41 20.50
C ILE A 316 -6.96 -8.11 19.79
N ARG A 317 -7.04 -6.96 20.48
CA ARG A 317 -6.67 -5.66 19.88
C ARG A 317 -5.23 -5.64 19.39
N ASN A 318 -4.31 -6.20 20.16
CA ASN A 318 -2.91 -6.29 19.77
C ASN A 318 -2.73 -7.14 18.51
N LEU A 319 -3.33 -8.33 18.47
CA LEU A 319 -3.25 -9.25 17.34
C LEU A 319 -3.93 -8.67 16.08
N THR A 320 -5.13 -8.09 16.19
CA THR A 320 -5.85 -7.45 15.08
C THR A 320 -5.08 -6.27 14.49
N ARG A 321 -4.42 -5.46 15.33
CA ARG A 321 -3.56 -4.37 14.83
C ARG A 321 -2.36 -4.91 14.07
N ASN A 322 -1.71 -5.94 14.62
CA ASN A 322 -0.49 -6.48 14.01
C ASN A 322 -0.76 -7.24 12.73
N ILE A 323 -1.88 -7.97 12.60
CA ILE A 323 -2.22 -8.65 11.34
C ILE A 323 -2.46 -7.66 10.21
N ARG A 324 -3.13 -6.52 10.48
CA ARG A 324 -3.30 -5.44 9.48
C ARG A 324 -1.97 -4.85 9.03
N ALA A 325 -1.03 -4.67 9.97
CA ALA A 325 0.29 -4.16 9.66
C ALA A 325 1.13 -5.18 8.86
N ALA A 326 1.08 -6.46 9.27
CA ALA A 326 1.77 -7.57 8.63
C ALA A 326 1.28 -7.79 7.19
N ASP A 327 -0.03 -7.85 6.97
CA ASP A 327 -0.64 -7.95 5.64
C ASP A 327 -0.25 -6.75 4.75
N GLY A 328 -0.33 -5.53 5.28
CA GLY A 328 0.09 -4.34 4.55
C GLY A 328 1.57 -4.36 4.15
N ILE A 329 2.46 -4.94 4.97
CA ILE A 329 3.89 -5.10 4.64
C ILE A 329 4.08 -6.19 3.60
N ALA A 330 3.48 -7.36 3.78
CA ALA A 330 3.55 -8.46 2.82
C ALA A 330 3.06 -8.02 1.44
N THR A 331 1.92 -7.32 1.39
CA THR A 331 1.37 -6.75 0.16
C THR A 331 2.32 -5.75 -0.51
N ARG A 332 2.99 -4.88 0.26
CA ARG A 332 4.01 -3.97 -0.31
C ARG A 332 5.25 -4.71 -0.81
N SER A 333 5.69 -5.75 -0.10
CA SER A 333 6.81 -6.60 -0.52
C SER A 333 6.49 -7.37 -1.81
N ASP A 334 5.26 -7.87 -1.93
CA ASP A 334 4.74 -8.48 -3.15
C ASP A 334 4.83 -7.49 -4.33
N GLN A 335 4.45 -6.23 -4.11
CA GLN A 335 4.53 -5.17 -5.13
C GLN A 335 5.97 -4.73 -5.45
N ALA A 336 6.86 -4.68 -4.45
CA ALA A 336 8.27 -4.33 -4.63
C ALA A 336 8.99 -5.35 -5.52
N THR A 337 8.70 -6.64 -5.34
CA THR A 337 9.25 -7.72 -6.18
C THR A 337 8.98 -7.48 -7.67
N ALA A 338 7.77 -6.98 -8.00
CA ALA A 338 7.42 -6.67 -9.38
C ALA A 338 8.12 -5.41 -9.93
N ALA A 339 8.44 -4.43 -9.07
CA ALA A 339 9.22 -3.26 -9.46
C ALA A 339 10.71 -3.61 -9.65
N ASP A 340 11.26 -4.50 -8.80
CA ASP A 340 12.65 -4.95 -8.86
C ASP A 340 12.97 -5.82 -10.08
N ALA A 341 11.94 -6.31 -10.79
CA ALA A 341 12.08 -7.05 -12.03
C ALA A 341 12.87 -6.29 -13.12
N VAL A 342 12.97 -4.96 -13.03
CA VAL A 342 13.84 -4.13 -13.89
C VAL A 342 15.33 -4.47 -13.78
N HIS A 343 15.77 -5.03 -12.65
CA HIS A 343 17.15 -5.45 -12.42
C HIS A 343 17.44 -6.88 -12.88
N ASN A 344 16.42 -7.61 -13.36
CA ASN A 344 16.56 -8.97 -13.87
C ASN A 344 16.73 -8.94 -15.39
N GLU A 345 17.94 -9.20 -15.88
CA GLU A 345 18.26 -9.14 -17.31
C GLU A 345 17.42 -10.12 -18.15
N GLN A 346 17.05 -11.29 -17.60
CA GLN A 346 16.17 -12.22 -18.31
C GLN A 346 14.76 -11.66 -18.52
N VAL A 347 14.23 -10.96 -17.51
CA VAL A 347 12.92 -10.29 -17.61
C VAL A 347 12.99 -9.19 -18.66
N MET A 348 14.03 -8.36 -18.59
CA MET A 348 14.20 -7.23 -19.50
C MET A 348 14.40 -7.68 -20.96
N GLU A 349 15.18 -8.74 -21.19
CA GLU A 349 15.36 -9.31 -22.52
C GLU A 349 14.05 -9.86 -23.09
N GLU A 350 13.27 -10.57 -22.29
CA GLU A 350 11.95 -11.04 -22.74
C GLU A 350 11.02 -9.87 -23.04
N LEU A 351 10.98 -8.85 -22.17
CA LEU A 351 10.16 -7.65 -22.39
C LEU A 351 10.54 -6.97 -23.72
N ARG A 352 11.83 -6.77 -23.99
CA ARG A 352 12.32 -6.24 -25.29
C ARG A 352 11.85 -7.11 -26.46
N ARG A 353 11.81 -8.43 -26.30
CA ARG A 353 11.34 -9.37 -27.33
C ARG A 353 9.83 -9.30 -27.58
N VAL A 354 9.01 -9.13 -26.54
CA VAL A 354 7.53 -9.24 -26.66
C VAL A 354 6.81 -7.90 -26.82
N LEU A 355 7.38 -6.80 -26.31
CA LEU A 355 6.77 -5.47 -26.36
C LEU A 355 6.44 -4.98 -27.78
N PRO A 356 7.30 -5.19 -28.80
CA PRO A 356 6.94 -4.85 -30.18
C PRO A 356 5.63 -5.49 -30.62
N ASN A 357 5.45 -6.79 -30.36
CA ASN A 357 4.22 -7.51 -30.71
C ASN A 357 3.01 -6.98 -29.93
N ALA A 358 3.19 -6.64 -28.65
CA ALA A 358 2.13 -6.05 -27.84
C ALA A 358 1.68 -4.69 -28.40
N VAL A 359 2.64 -3.83 -28.79
CA VAL A 359 2.36 -2.51 -29.36
C VAL A 359 1.66 -2.61 -30.72
N LEU A 360 2.11 -3.53 -31.58
CA LEU A 360 1.53 -3.72 -32.91
C LEU A 360 0.11 -4.31 -32.85
N ALA A 361 -0.23 -5.03 -31.77
CA ALA A 361 -1.57 -5.57 -31.54
C ALA A 361 -2.59 -4.52 -31.03
N LEU A 362 -2.16 -3.29 -30.71
CA LEU A 362 -3.03 -2.23 -30.23
C LEU A 362 -3.91 -1.66 -31.36
N ASN A 363 -5.18 -1.44 -31.06
CA ASN A 363 -6.12 -0.78 -31.95
C ASN A 363 -5.96 0.75 -31.91
N ILE A 364 -4.81 1.25 -32.39
CA ILE A 364 -4.51 2.69 -32.46
C ILE A 364 -5.46 3.36 -33.45
N ASN A 365 -6.07 4.49 -33.05
CA ASN A 365 -7.05 5.24 -33.85
C ASN A 365 -8.22 4.38 -34.39
N LYS A 366 -8.48 3.21 -33.79
CA LYS A 366 -9.45 2.23 -34.30
C LYS A 366 -9.14 1.65 -35.69
N ALA A 367 -7.87 1.66 -36.09
CA ALA A 367 -7.45 1.23 -37.43
C ALA A 367 -7.74 -0.25 -37.72
N ASN A 368 -7.68 -1.11 -36.70
CA ASN A 368 -7.90 -2.56 -36.87
C ASN A 368 -9.39 -2.93 -36.71
N ASP A 369 -10.14 -2.19 -35.90
CA ASP A 369 -11.58 -2.39 -35.68
C ASP A 369 -12.26 -1.07 -35.29
N ALA A 370 -13.08 -0.54 -36.20
CA ALA A 370 -13.82 0.72 -36.05
C ALA A 370 -14.92 0.66 -34.96
N LEU A 371 -15.43 -0.53 -34.66
CA LEU A 371 -16.49 -0.74 -33.66
C LEU A 371 -15.90 -0.90 -32.25
N ALA A 372 -14.65 -1.32 -32.14
CA ALA A 372 -13.94 -1.44 -30.87
C ALA A 372 -13.52 -0.08 -30.29
N ARG A 373 -13.19 -0.09 -28.99
CA ARG A 373 -12.52 1.05 -28.34
C ARG A 373 -11.08 1.16 -28.88
N ALA A 374 -10.58 2.38 -28.95
CA ALA A 374 -9.20 2.62 -29.31
C ALA A 374 -8.29 2.32 -28.12
N ASP A 375 -7.16 1.66 -28.39
CA ASP A 375 -6.13 1.37 -27.39
C ASP A 375 -5.08 2.49 -27.26
N GLY A 376 -5.10 3.41 -28.21
CA GLY A 376 -4.22 4.54 -28.25
C GLY A 376 -4.54 5.47 -29.41
N PHE A 377 -3.80 6.58 -29.46
CA PHE A 377 -4.08 7.69 -30.35
C PHE A 377 -2.78 8.25 -30.94
N THR A 378 -2.81 8.54 -32.23
CA THR A 378 -1.73 9.28 -32.90
C THR A 378 -2.28 10.17 -34.00
N ALA A 379 -1.49 11.14 -34.45
CA ALA A 379 -1.79 11.96 -35.60
C ALA A 379 -0.48 12.33 -36.31
N MET A 380 -0.51 12.51 -37.63
CA MET A 380 0.66 12.70 -38.48
C MET A 380 1.50 13.91 -38.05
N ALA A 381 0.83 14.97 -37.61
CA ALA A 381 1.47 16.18 -37.10
C ALA A 381 2.06 16.03 -35.69
N ARG A 382 1.98 14.85 -35.07
CA ARG A 382 2.53 14.54 -33.76
C ARG A 382 3.72 13.59 -33.90
N ASN A 383 4.71 13.78 -33.05
CA ASN A 383 5.89 12.92 -32.96
C ASN A 383 5.70 11.74 -32.00
N TYR A 384 4.46 11.49 -31.53
CA TYR A 384 4.16 10.46 -30.55
C TYR A 384 3.00 9.56 -30.96
N VAL A 385 2.99 8.36 -30.40
CA VAL A 385 1.84 7.46 -30.29
C VAL A 385 1.50 7.35 -28.81
N ALA A 386 0.29 7.76 -28.43
CA ALA A 386 -0.15 7.71 -27.04
C ALA A 386 -0.88 6.39 -26.81
N VAL A 387 -0.36 5.55 -25.92
CA VAL A 387 -0.90 4.22 -25.64
C VAL A 387 -1.47 4.19 -24.23
N LEU A 388 -2.69 3.70 -24.07
CA LEU A 388 -3.28 3.45 -22.76
C LEU A 388 -2.48 2.37 -22.01
N GLU A 389 -2.01 2.70 -20.80
CA GLU A 389 -1.20 1.80 -19.99
C GLU A 389 -1.91 0.46 -19.75
N THR A 390 -3.18 0.51 -19.34
CA THR A 390 -3.97 -0.70 -19.08
C THR A 390 -4.09 -1.57 -20.33
N HIS A 391 -4.38 -0.97 -21.48
CA HIS A 391 -4.59 -1.73 -22.71
C HIS A 391 -3.27 -2.33 -23.23
N LEU A 392 -2.14 -1.63 -23.06
CA LEU A 392 -0.83 -2.20 -23.33
C LEU A 392 -0.59 -3.45 -22.48
N ARG A 393 -0.87 -3.39 -21.16
CA ARG A 393 -0.73 -4.56 -20.30
C ARG A 393 -1.64 -5.71 -20.71
N ASP A 394 -2.87 -5.41 -21.11
CA ASP A 394 -3.83 -6.42 -21.59
C ASP A 394 -3.31 -7.14 -22.86
N LYS A 395 -2.64 -6.41 -23.78
CA LYS A 395 -2.00 -7.01 -24.97
C LYS A 395 -0.70 -7.72 -24.66
N LEU A 396 0.04 -7.24 -23.66
CA LEU A 396 1.34 -7.79 -23.27
C LEU A 396 1.20 -9.09 -22.47
N ALA A 397 0.22 -9.18 -21.56
CA ALA A 397 0.01 -10.32 -20.68
C ALA A 397 -0.05 -11.70 -21.41
N PRO A 398 -0.81 -11.89 -22.50
CA PRO A 398 -0.86 -13.19 -23.19
C PRO A 398 0.44 -13.56 -23.93
N LEU A 399 1.36 -12.60 -24.14
CA LEU A 399 2.63 -12.83 -24.84
C LEU A 399 3.76 -13.27 -23.90
N LEU A 400 3.57 -13.13 -22.59
CA LEU A 400 4.54 -13.48 -21.56
C LEU A 400 4.36 -14.92 -21.07
N SER A 401 5.44 -15.55 -20.61
CA SER A 401 5.35 -16.82 -19.88
C SER A 401 4.60 -16.65 -18.55
N GLU A 402 4.00 -17.73 -18.02
CA GLU A 402 3.31 -17.68 -16.72
C GLU A 402 4.23 -17.18 -15.60
N THR A 403 5.50 -17.61 -15.59
CA THR A 403 6.52 -17.14 -14.65
C THR A 403 6.70 -15.61 -14.71
N LEU A 404 6.81 -15.03 -15.91
CA LEU A 404 7.01 -13.58 -16.07
C LEU A 404 5.74 -12.78 -15.85
N GLN A 405 4.57 -13.33 -16.19
CA GLN A 405 3.29 -12.73 -15.82
C GLN A 405 3.15 -12.61 -14.29
N ASN A 406 3.70 -13.57 -13.55
CA ASN A 406 3.72 -13.56 -12.09
C ASN A 406 4.77 -12.58 -11.56
N GLU A 407 6.00 -12.62 -12.07
CA GLU A 407 7.08 -11.72 -11.66
C GLU A 407 6.73 -10.25 -11.88
N LEU A 408 6.10 -9.92 -13.02
CA LEU A 408 5.66 -8.56 -13.34
C LEU A 408 4.33 -8.17 -12.71
N ALA A 409 3.59 -9.12 -12.12
CA ALA A 409 2.21 -8.91 -11.70
C ALA A 409 1.30 -8.33 -12.80
N ILE A 410 1.55 -8.66 -14.08
CA ILE A 410 1.00 -7.86 -15.19
C ILE A 410 -0.53 -7.86 -15.27
N ARG A 411 -1.17 -8.93 -14.78
CA ARG A 411 -2.64 -9.09 -14.73
C ARG A 411 -3.28 -8.39 -13.53
N THR A 412 -2.48 -7.75 -12.67
CA THR A 412 -3.04 -7.07 -11.51
C THR A 412 -3.71 -5.75 -11.89
N GLN A 413 -4.72 -5.33 -11.12
CA GLN A 413 -5.22 -3.97 -11.19
C GLN A 413 -4.34 -3.06 -10.34
N PRO A 414 -4.04 -1.84 -10.80
CA PRO A 414 -3.25 -0.91 -10.01
C PRO A 414 -3.97 -0.58 -8.69
N PRO A 415 -3.23 -0.43 -7.57
CA PRO A 415 -3.83 -0.10 -6.29
C PRO A 415 -4.44 1.31 -6.31
N GLY A 416 -5.76 1.40 -6.52
CA GLY A 416 -6.50 2.66 -6.46
C GLY A 416 -6.03 3.69 -7.50
N ARG A 417 -5.46 4.82 -7.03
CA ARG A 417 -4.94 5.91 -7.89
C ARG A 417 -3.42 5.80 -8.18
N GLY A 418 -2.76 4.74 -7.73
CA GLY A 418 -1.32 4.53 -7.92
C GLY A 418 -0.96 4.02 -9.32
N THR A 419 0.33 4.10 -9.66
CA THR A 419 0.90 3.52 -10.88
C THR A 419 1.10 2.01 -10.73
N HIS A 420 0.84 1.25 -11.79
CA HIS A 420 0.95 -0.21 -11.76
C HIS A 420 2.42 -0.66 -11.54
N PRO A 421 2.71 -1.66 -10.69
CA PRO A 421 4.09 -2.09 -10.42
C PRO A 421 4.89 -2.52 -11.67
N SER A 422 4.24 -3.25 -12.59
CA SER A 422 4.85 -3.68 -13.86
C SER A 422 5.30 -2.52 -14.76
N LEU A 423 4.85 -1.29 -14.47
CA LEU A 423 5.13 -0.15 -15.31
C LEU A 423 6.62 0.21 -15.28
N VAL A 424 7.29 0.02 -14.15
CA VAL A 424 8.73 0.32 -14.00
C VAL A 424 9.57 -0.46 -15.02
N PRO A 425 9.50 -1.81 -15.06
CA PRO A 425 10.25 -2.58 -16.06
C PRO A 425 9.75 -2.35 -17.50
N ILE A 426 8.45 -2.12 -17.71
CA ILE A 426 7.92 -1.82 -19.06
C ILE A 426 8.49 -0.49 -19.60
N LEU A 427 8.49 0.57 -18.79
CA LEU A 427 9.04 1.87 -19.19
C LEU A 427 10.55 1.79 -19.41
N ALA A 428 11.27 1.05 -18.56
CA ALA A 428 12.69 0.80 -18.75
C ALA A 428 12.96 0.07 -20.08
N ALA A 429 12.18 -0.94 -20.43
CA ALA A 429 12.34 -1.65 -21.69
C ALA A 429 12.05 -0.74 -22.90
N PHE A 430 11.01 0.10 -22.85
CA PHE A 430 10.77 1.09 -23.91
C PHE A 430 11.89 2.14 -24.02
N ARG A 431 12.49 2.53 -22.89
CA ARG A 431 13.65 3.43 -22.88
C ARG A 431 14.84 2.78 -23.57
N ASP A 432 15.13 1.52 -23.26
CA ASP A 432 16.24 0.77 -23.86
C ASP A 432 16.06 0.59 -25.37
N MET A 433 14.82 0.39 -25.83
CA MET A 433 14.48 0.33 -27.25
C MET A 433 14.51 1.71 -27.94
N GLY A 434 14.69 2.81 -27.21
CA GLY A 434 14.62 4.17 -27.75
C GLY A 434 13.20 4.58 -28.18
N TRP A 435 12.18 3.85 -27.72
CA TRP A 435 10.78 4.09 -28.05
C TRP A 435 10.09 5.01 -27.04
N LEU A 436 10.58 5.11 -25.81
CA LEU A 436 9.92 5.95 -24.79
C LEU A 436 10.19 7.45 -25.01
N LEU A 437 9.12 8.25 -25.01
CA LEU A 437 9.23 9.70 -24.84
C LEU A 437 9.10 10.06 -23.37
N GLU A 438 10.24 10.32 -22.72
CA GLU A 438 10.27 10.69 -21.29
C GLU A 438 9.71 12.08 -21.03
N SER A 439 9.87 12.98 -22.01
CA SER A 439 9.36 14.34 -21.97
C SER A 439 8.58 14.67 -23.25
N TYR A 440 7.61 15.57 -23.10
CA TYR A 440 6.87 16.13 -24.22
C TYR A 440 6.68 17.63 -24.02
N ARG A 441 7.31 18.43 -24.88
CA ARG A 441 7.44 19.88 -24.72
C ARG A 441 8.19 20.21 -23.42
N GLU A 442 7.55 20.93 -22.50
CA GLU A 442 8.11 21.32 -21.20
C GLU A 442 7.67 20.37 -20.07
N MET A 443 6.95 19.30 -20.38
CA MET A 443 6.46 18.33 -19.40
C MET A 443 7.44 17.16 -19.29
N ASN A 444 7.86 16.86 -18.06
CA ASN A 444 8.74 15.73 -17.74
C ASN A 444 8.24 15.04 -16.44
N PRO A 445 7.10 14.34 -16.48
CA PRO A 445 6.56 13.65 -15.31
C PRO A 445 7.44 12.44 -14.94
N ASP A 446 7.47 12.13 -13.64
CA ASP A 446 8.14 10.93 -13.11
C ASP A 446 7.12 10.11 -12.28
N PRO A 447 6.72 8.91 -12.74
CA PRO A 447 7.12 8.26 -13.99
C PRO A 447 6.60 8.99 -15.26
N PRO A 448 7.18 8.74 -16.46
CA PRO A 448 6.82 9.37 -17.73
C PRO A 448 5.44 8.94 -18.27
N LEU A 449 4.41 9.22 -17.47
CA LEU A 449 3.00 9.00 -17.77
C LEU A 449 2.30 10.33 -17.99
N PHE A 450 1.34 10.30 -18.91
CA PHE A 450 0.61 11.48 -19.33
C PHE A 450 -0.90 11.22 -19.35
N ARG A 451 -1.67 12.28 -19.60
CA ARG A 451 -3.06 12.19 -20.04
C ARG A 451 -3.20 12.77 -21.43
N VAL A 452 -4.10 12.20 -22.21
CA VAL A 452 -4.52 12.76 -23.50
C VAL A 452 -5.94 13.30 -23.35
N GLN A 453 -6.11 14.56 -23.74
CA GLN A 453 -7.36 15.27 -23.73
C GLN A 453 -7.86 15.47 -25.17
N SER A 454 -9.14 15.15 -25.39
CA SER A 454 -9.89 15.48 -26.60
C SER A 454 -11.19 16.16 -26.19
N GLY A 455 -11.32 17.46 -26.47
CA GLY A 455 -12.43 18.27 -25.96
C GLY A 455 -12.53 18.24 -24.42
N SER A 456 -13.68 17.82 -23.90
CA SER A 456 -13.93 17.65 -22.46
C SER A 456 -13.48 16.28 -21.91
N ILE A 457 -13.15 15.33 -22.78
CA ILE A 457 -12.79 13.97 -22.37
C ILE A 457 -11.29 13.91 -22.08
N GLN A 458 -10.94 13.35 -20.93
CA GLN A 458 -9.57 13.02 -20.56
C GLN A 458 -9.41 11.51 -20.48
N VAL A 459 -8.32 11.02 -21.07
CA VAL A 459 -7.96 9.62 -21.12
C VAL A 459 -6.54 9.47 -20.55
N GLY A 460 -6.37 8.58 -19.58
CA GLY A 460 -5.08 8.28 -18.97
C GLY A 460 -5.22 7.30 -17.81
N PRO A 461 -4.08 6.75 -17.31
CA PRO A 461 -2.71 7.06 -17.71
C PRO A 461 -2.34 6.55 -19.12
N VAL A 462 -1.55 7.32 -19.87
CA VAL A 462 -0.98 6.92 -21.16
C VAL A 462 0.55 6.99 -21.16
N ILE A 463 1.17 6.11 -21.93
CA ILE A 463 2.60 6.11 -22.26
C ILE A 463 2.76 6.77 -23.63
N LEU A 464 3.72 7.67 -23.77
CA LEU A 464 4.04 8.28 -25.07
C LEU A 464 5.21 7.54 -25.71
N LEU A 465 4.97 6.93 -26.85
CA LEU A 465 5.99 6.27 -27.65
C LEU A 465 6.43 7.16 -28.83
N SER A 466 7.71 7.14 -29.17
CA SER A 466 8.31 7.88 -30.28
C SER A 466 7.77 7.33 -31.59
N ARG A 467 6.96 8.14 -32.28
CA ARG A 467 6.43 7.76 -33.59
C ARG A 467 7.55 7.59 -34.61
N ALA A 468 8.62 8.38 -34.51
CA ALA A 468 9.76 8.27 -35.41
C ALA A 468 10.52 6.96 -35.23
N ALA A 469 10.76 6.52 -33.98
CA ALA A 469 11.40 5.24 -33.70
C ALA A 469 10.52 4.07 -34.16
N LEU A 470 9.23 4.09 -33.81
CA LEU A 470 8.27 3.09 -34.26
C LEU A 470 8.16 3.02 -35.80
N PHE A 471 8.19 4.17 -36.48
CA PHE A 471 8.12 4.21 -37.95
C PHE A 471 9.40 3.66 -38.60
N ALA A 472 10.56 3.88 -37.98
CA ALA A 472 11.83 3.36 -38.49
C ALA A 472 11.87 1.83 -38.48
N GLU A 473 11.23 1.20 -37.49
CA GLU A 473 11.22 -0.26 -37.33
C GLU A 473 9.99 -0.94 -37.94
N HIS A 474 8.83 -0.27 -37.90
CA HIS A 474 7.53 -0.81 -38.30
C HIS A 474 6.72 0.18 -39.14
N PRO A 475 7.22 0.57 -40.34
CA PRO A 475 6.59 1.62 -41.16
C PRO A 475 5.16 1.27 -41.56
N ASP A 476 4.89 0.01 -41.96
CA ASP A 476 3.57 -0.42 -42.44
C ASP A 476 2.49 -0.29 -41.36
N ALA A 477 2.82 -0.65 -40.12
CA ALA A 477 1.89 -0.54 -39.00
C ALA A 477 1.58 0.92 -38.66
N VAL A 478 2.60 1.78 -38.62
CA VAL A 478 2.43 3.20 -38.32
C VAL A 478 1.65 3.92 -39.42
N LEU A 479 1.81 3.51 -40.68
CA LEU A 479 1.00 4.01 -41.79
C LEU A 479 -0.46 3.55 -41.69
N ALA A 480 -0.69 2.29 -41.34
CA ALA A 480 -2.03 1.73 -41.18
C ALA A 480 -2.84 2.40 -40.06
N TRP A 481 -2.18 2.88 -38.99
CA TRP A 481 -2.85 3.56 -37.88
C TRP A 481 -3.50 4.90 -38.27
N GLY A 482 -3.08 5.52 -39.38
CA GLY A 482 -3.66 6.77 -39.85
C GLY A 482 -3.65 7.90 -38.81
N ASP A 483 -4.67 8.77 -38.89
CA ASP A 483 -4.81 9.94 -38.04
C ASP A 483 -6.03 9.86 -37.12
N ALA A 484 -5.90 10.38 -35.90
CA ALA A 484 -7.03 10.57 -35.02
C ALA A 484 -7.98 11.63 -35.60
N ASP A 485 -9.28 11.32 -35.63
CA ASP A 485 -10.35 12.21 -36.12
C ASP A 485 -10.58 13.48 -35.25
N TYR A 486 -9.77 13.68 -34.21
CA TYR A 486 -9.98 14.75 -33.23
C TYR A 486 -8.67 15.32 -32.70
N ALA A 487 -8.76 16.57 -32.21
CA ALA A 487 -7.63 17.29 -31.70
C ALA A 487 -7.13 16.71 -30.36
N LEU A 488 -5.94 16.13 -30.38
CA LEU A 488 -5.26 15.60 -29.19
C LEU A 488 -4.44 16.68 -28.48
N ARG A 489 -4.59 16.78 -27.15
CA ARG A 489 -3.74 17.59 -26.26
C ARG A 489 -3.17 16.72 -25.14
N VAL A 490 -1.85 16.72 -24.97
CA VAL A 490 -1.16 16.02 -23.88
C VAL A 490 -1.14 16.91 -22.63
N ARG A 491 -1.35 16.29 -21.46
CA ARG A 491 -1.29 16.90 -20.12
C ARG A 491 -0.43 16.01 -19.20
N PRO A 492 0.17 16.56 -18.13
CA PRO A 492 0.79 15.73 -17.10
C PRO A 492 -0.28 14.88 -16.39
N LEU A 493 0.12 13.73 -15.83
CA LEU A 493 -0.77 12.82 -15.11
C LEU A 493 -1.38 13.44 -13.84
#